data_AF-A0AAW9W8C4-F1
#
_entry.id   AF-A0AAW9W8C4-F1
#
_cell.length_a   1.000
_cell.length_b   1.000
_cell.length_c   1.000
_cell.angle_alpha   90.00
_cell.angle_beta   90.00
_cell.angle_gamma   90.00
#
_symmetry.space_group_name_H-M   'P 1'
#
loop_
_entity.id
_entity.type
_entity.pdbx_description
1 polymer ?
#
loop_
_entity_poly.entity_id
_entity_poly.type
_entity_poly.pdbx_seq_one_letter_code
_entity_poly.pdbx_strand_id
1 'polypeptide(L)'
;TRPAEELGVDTFYYSMKAMARPACSPLQGQIVTKGTGREIDGITIYSLLDYGYGTAAGCLGIHCGHYLTPFIVGVHELPNLPDYLKNLTPEQAEEN
;
A
#
# COMPACT_ATOMS: atom_id res chain seq x y z
N THR A 1 8.50 10.43 -0.56
CA THR A 1 7.94 11.31 -1.61
C THR A 1 7.56 12.64 -1.01
N ARG A 2 8.54 13.52 -0.75
CA ARG A 2 8.25 14.90 -0.33
C ARG A 2 7.40 15.70 -1.34
N PRO A 3 7.59 15.56 -2.67
CA PRO A 3 6.82 16.35 -3.64
C PRO A 3 5.31 16.08 -3.63
N ALA A 4 4.89 14.85 -3.33
CA ALA A 4 3.47 14.49 -3.28
C ALA A 4 2.78 15.11 -2.06
N GLU A 5 3.43 15.03 -0.89
CA GLU A 5 2.93 15.62 0.36
C GLU A 5 2.87 17.16 0.24
N GLU A 6 3.86 17.79 -0.41
CA GLU A 6 3.89 19.23 -0.69
C GLU A 6 2.74 19.68 -1.63
N LEU A 7 2.22 18.78 -2.47
CA LEU A 7 1.06 19.02 -3.35
C LEU A 7 -0.27 18.58 -2.73
N GLY A 8 -0.27 18.18 -1.45
CA GLY A 8 -1.46 17.72 -0.74
C GLY A 8 -1.94 16.31 -1.11
N VAL A 9 -1.13 15.53 -1.82
CA VAL A 9 -1.42 14.12 -2.11
C VAL A 9 -0.96 13.26 -0.94
N ASP A 10 -1.92 12.68 -0.22
CA ASP A 10 -1.68 11.82 0.96
C ASP A 10 -2.06 10.35 0.73
N THR A 11 -2.42 9.99 -0.51
CA THR A 11 -2.74 8.64 -0.95
C THR A 11 -1.66 8.07 -1.85
N PHE A 12 -1.37 6.78 -1.69
CA PHE A 12 -0.29 6.08 -2.37
C PHE A 12 -0.72 4.69 -2.79
N TYR A 13 -0.26 4.22 -3.95
CA TYR A 13 -0.28 2.82 -4.32
C TYR A 13 0.86 2.09 -3.60
N TYR A 14 0.54 0.97 -2.96
CA TYR A 14 1.49 0.15 -2.21
C TYR A 14 2.03 -0.98 -3.09
N SER A 15 3.36 -1.03 -3.25
CA SER A 15 3.99 -1.91 -4.23
C SER A 15 3.78 -3.41 -4.00
N MET A 16 3.75 -4.14 -5.11
CA MET A 16 3.95 -5.58 -5.33
C MET A 16 5.29 -6.19 -4.85
N LYS A 17 5.36 -7.15 -3.92
CA LYS A 17 6.52 -8.07 -3.80
C LYS A 17 6.22 -9.42 -3.16
N ALA A 18 7.03 -10.42 -3.54
CA ALA A 18 7.19 -11.71 -2.86
C ALA A 18 7.76 -11.54 -1.44
N MET A 19 7.54 -12.51 -0.55
CA MET A 19 7.95 -12.52 0.86
C MET A 19 7.57 -11.24 1.59
N ALA A 20 6.32 -10.82 1.44
CA ALA A 20 5.75 -9.78 2.26
C ALA A 20 5.79 -10.22 3.73
N ARG A 21 5.98 -9.28 4.66
CA ARG A 21 5.78 -9.59 6.08
C ARG A 21 4.30 -9.48 6.42
N PRO A 22 3.81 -10.10 7.51
CA PRO A 22 2.42 -10.02 7.92
C PRO A 22 1.83 -8.60 8.00
N ALA A 23 2.63 -7.60 8.40
CA ALA A 23 2.19 -6.20 8.43
C ALA A 23 2.02 -5.57 7.03
N CYS A 24 2.64 -6.13 6.00
CA CYS A 24 2.64 -5.62 4.63
C CYS A 24 1.77 -6.45 3.69
N SER A 25 1.56 -7.74 3.97
CA SER A 25 0.81 -8.68 3.12
C SER A 25 -0.58 -8.18 2.75
N PRO A 26 -1.39 -7.64 3.70
CA PRO A 26 -2.73 -7.16 3.39
C PRO A 26 -2.75 -5.89 2.53
N LEU A 27 -1.64 -5.16 2.46
CA LEU A 27 -1.53 -3.89 1.77
C LEU A 27 -1.09 -4.02 0.30
N GLN A 28 -0.63 -5.20 -0.12
CA GLN A 28 -0.09 -5.44 -1.46
C GLN A 28 -1.10 -5.03 -2.55
N GLY A 29 -0.73 -4.06 -3.40
CA GLY A 29 -1.57 -3.59 -4.51
C GLY A 29 -2.73 -2.70 -4.09
N GLN A 30 -2.83 -2.33 -2.82
CA GLN A 30 -3.89 -1.47 -2.29
C GLN A 30 -3.50 0.01 -2.34
N ILE A 31 -4.50 0.88 -2.19
CA ILE A 31 -4.29 2.30 -1.93
C ILE A 31 -4.19 2.51 -0.42
N VAL A 32 -3.16 3.26 -0.01
CA VAL A 32 -2.84 3.49 1.39
C VAL A 32 -2.65 4.97 1.68
N THR A 33 -2.77 5.35 2.95
CA THR A 33 -2.40 6.67 3.46
C THR A 33 -1.55 6.53 4.72
N LYS A 34 -0.71 7.53 4.99
CA LYS A 34 0.03 7.62 6.26
C LYS A 34 -0.85 8.14 7.42
N GLY A 35 -2.04 8.67 7.11
CA GLY A 35 -3.01 9.17 8.09
C GLY A 35 -4.13 8.18 8.36
N THR A 36 -5.30 8.70 8.73
CA THR A 36 -6.51 7.89 8.99
C THR A 36 -7.10 7.34 7.69
N GLY A 37 -7.46 6.05 7.73
CA GLY A 37 -8.08 5.33 6.62
C GLY A 37 -9.48 5.85 6.33
N ARG A 38 -9.92 5.72 5.08
CA ARG A 38 -11.18 6.28 4.58
C ARG A 38 -11.56 5.66 3.24
N GLU A 39 -12.74 5.99 2.75
CA GLU A 39 -13.20 5.64 1.40
C GLU A 39 -13.28 6.90 0.53
N ILE A 40 -12.81 6.82 -0.70
CA ILE A 40 -12.98 7.87 -1.73
C ILE A 40 -13.44 7.18 -3.01
N ASP A 41 -14.57 7.61 -3.57
CA ASP A 41 -15.16 7.08 -4.82
C ASP A 41 -15.27 5.54 -4.87
N GLY A 42 -15.62 4.93 -3.73
CA GLY A 42 -15.75 3.47 -3.59
C GLY A 42 -14.41 2.72 -3.51
N ILE A 43 -13.27 3.42 -3.45
CA ILE A 43 -11.95 2.85 -3.21
C ILE A 43 -11.61 2.98 -1.73
N THR A 44 -11.37 1.84 -1.08
CA THR A 44 -10.86 1.78 0.29
C THR A 44 -9.41 2.23 0.34
N ILE A 45 -9.11 3.21 1.20
CA ILE A 45 -7.76 3.68 1.50
C ILE A 45 -7.38 3.20 2.89
N TYR A 46 -6.40 2.29 2.96
CA TYR A 46 -5.94 1.72 4.21
C TYR A 46 -4.99 2.67 4.95
N SER A 47 -5.18 2.80 6.26
CA SER A 47 -4.25 3.53 7.14
C SER A 47 -3.02 2.67 7.40
N LEU A 48 -1.83 3.16 7.02
CA LEU A 48 -0.57 2.49 7.35
C LEU A 48 -0.33 2.43 8.87
N LEU A 49 -0.96 3.32 9.65
CA LEU A 49 -0.86 3.31 11.11
C LEU A 49 -1.45 2.01 11.69
N ASP A 50 -2.48 1.45 11.05
CA ASP A 50 -3.13 0.19 11.46
C ASP A 50 -2.21 -1.02 11.23
N TYR A 51 -1.14 -0.82 10.45
CA TYR A 51 -0.13 -1.82 10.11
C TYR A 51 1.26 -1.45 10.66
N GLY A 52 1.30 -0.65 11.73
CA GLY A 52 2.53 -0.38 12.49
C GLY A 52 3.51 0.58 11.80
N TYR A 53 3.03 1.43 10.90
CA TYR A 53 3.86 2.47 10.29
C TYR A 53 4.57 3.34 11.33
N GLY A 54 5.85 3.64 11.08
CA GLY A 54 6.71 4.35 12.03
C GLY A 54 7.43 3.45 13.04
N THR A 55 7.16 2.14 13.05
CA THR A 55 7.90 1.16 13.85
C THR A 55 8.87 0.35 12.98
N ALA A 56 9.93 -0.21 13.59
CA ALA A 56 10.89 -1.04 12.86
C ALA A 56 10.26 -2.33 12.29
N ALA A 57 9.29 -2.92 13.00
CA ALA A 57 8.66 -4.18 12.64
C ALA A 57 7.43 -4.02 11.71
N GLY A 58 6.83 -2.83 11.66
CA GLY A 58 5.62 -2.58 10.88
C GLY A 58 5.86 -2.35 9.39
N CYS A 59 4.80 -1.96 8.68
CA CYS A 59 4.87 -1.63 7.26
C CYS A 59 5.86 -0.49 7.01
N LEU A 60 6.60 -0.60 5.90
CA LEU A 60 7.73 0.29 5.57
C LEU A 60 8.83 0.36 6.66
N GLY A 61 8.89 -0.64 7.54
CA GLY A 61 9.95 -0.80 8.54
C GLY A 61 11.27 -1.33 7.96
N ILE A 62 12.19 -1.75 8.83
CA ILE A 62 13.54 -2.17 8.43
C ILE A 62 13.48 -3.38 7.47
N HIS A 63 14.23 -3.34 6.37
CA HIS A 63 14.27 -4.40 5.34
C HIS A 63 12.91 -4.77 4.71
N CYS A 64 11.91 -3.88 4.76
CA CYS A 64 10.60 -4.11 4.13
C CYS A 64 10.69 -4.13 2.60
N GLY A 65 11.37 -3.15 2.01
CA GLY A 65 11.62 -3.06 0.55
C GLY A 65 10.43 -2.61 -0.30
N HIS A 66 9.27 -2.35 0.32
CA HIS A 66 8.12 -1.74 -0.35
C HIS A 66 8.36 -0.26 -0.66
N TYR A 67 7.78 0.21 -1.76
CA TYR A 67 7.78 1.62 -2.15
C TYR A 67 6.36 2.14 -2.28
N LEU A 68 6.20 3.44 -1.99
CA LEU A 68 4.95 4.17 -2.15
C LEU A 68 4.99 4.99 -3.42
N THR A 69 4.05 4.75 -4.32
CA THR A 69 3.85 5.55 -5.52
C THR A 69 2.68 6.50 -5.29
N PRO A 70 2.82 7.83 -5.43
CA PRO A 70 1.70 8.76 -5.28
C PRO A 70 0.51 8.36 -6.15
N PHE A 71 -0.69 8.35 -5.57
CA PHE A 71 -1.90 7.93 -6.25
C PHE A 71 -3.01 8.94 -5.99
N ILE A 72 -3.62 9.51 -7.03
CA ILE A 72 -4.74 10.45 -6.88
C ILE A 72 -6.00 9.70 -7.29
N VAL A 73 -6.88 9.45 -6.32
CA VAL A 73 -8.17 8.80 -6.56
C VAL A 73 -8.99 9.63 -7.54
N GLY A 74 -9.63 8.97 -8.50
CA GLY A 74 -10.41 9.60 -9.57
C GLY A 74 -9.58 10.15 -10.73
N VAL A 75 -8.25 10.19 -10.62
CA VAL A 75 -7.33 10.63 -11.70
C VAL A 75 -6.47 9.48 -12.21
N HIS A 76 -5.96 8.65 -11.30
CA HIS A 76 -5.15 7.48 -11.66
C HIS A 76 -6.01 6.21 -11.68
N GLU A 77 -5.67 5.31 -12.60
CA GLU A 77 -6.20 3.95 -12.64
C GLU A 77 -5.24 2.99 -11.92
N LEU A 78 -5.80 1.97 -11.26
CA LEU A 78 -4.98 0.88 -10.73
C LEU A 78 -4.34 0.10 -11.88
N PRO A 79 -3.12 -0.43 -11.69
CA PRO A 79 -2.47 -1.21 -12.74
C PRO A 79 -3.29 -2.46 -13.07
N ASN A 80 -3.40 -2.79 -14.36
CA ASN A 80 -3.96 -4.07 -14.79
C ASN A 80 -2.94 -5.17 -14.50
N LEU A 81 -3.08 -5.81 -13.34
CA LEU A 81 -2.21 -6.89 -12.91
C LEU A 81 -2.44 -8.15 -13.76
N PRO A 82 -1.46 -9.05 -13.91
CA PRO A 82 -1.70 -10.41 -14.40
C PRO A 82 -2.67 -11.17 -13.48
N ASP A 83 -3.41 -12.14 -14.01
CA ASP A 83 -4.46 -12.87 -13.24
C ASP A 83 -3.91 -13.55 -11.98
N TYR A 84 -2.67 -14.03 -12.01
CA TYR A 84 -2.02 -14.66 -10.84
C TYR A 84 -1.68 -13.66 -9.71
N LEU A 85 -1.80 -12.34 -9.95
CA LEU A 85 -1.58 -11.28 -8.96
C LEU A 85 -2.87 -10.54 -8.56
N LYS A 86 -3.96 -10.64 -9.36
CA LYS A 86 -5.18 -9.85 -9.15
C LYS A 86 -5.91 -10.11 -7.83
N ASN A 87 -5.63 -11.24 -7.17
CA ASN A 87 -6.33 -11.65 -5.94
C ASN A 87 -5.38 -12.33 -4.95
N LEU A 88 -4.15 -11.84 -4.86
CA LEU A 88 -3.14 -12.40 -3.95
C LEU A 88 -3.66 -12.28 -2.50
N THR A 89 -3.84 -13.41 -1.82
CA THR A 89 -4.18 -13.39 -0.39
C THR A 89 -2.97 -12.96 0.44
N PRO A 90 -3.16 -12.47 1.67
CA PRO A 90 -2.04 -12.18 2.57
C PRO A 90 -1.08 -13.38 2.72
N GLU A 91 -1.61 -14.59 2.88
CA GLU A 91 -0.82 -15.83 2.99
C GLU A 91 0.03 -16.06 1.73
N GLN A 92 -0.57 -15.90 0.54
CA GLN A 92 0.15 -16.03 -0.73
C GLN A 92 1.24 -14.95 -0.91
N ALA A 93 1.05 -13.76 -0.33
CA ALA A 93 2.05 -12.71 -0.35
C ALA A 93 3.25 -13.02 0.55
N GLU A 94 3.04 -13.80 1.60
CA GLU A 94 4.07 -14.20 2.58
C GLU A 94 4.90 -15.39 2.09
N GLU A 95 4.26 -16.35 1.41
CA GLU A 95 4.89 -17.60 0.98
C GLU A 95 5.74 -17.50 -0.30
N ASN A 96 5.43 -16.56 -1.20
CA ASN A 96 6.12 -16.40 -2.49
C ASN A 96 7.55 -15.90 -2.35
#